data_AF-A0A9W9IWH9-F1
#
_entry.id   AF-A0A9W9IWH9-F1
#
_cell.length_a   1.000
_cell.length_b   1.000
_cell.length_c   1.000
_cell.angle_alpha   90.00
_cell.angle_beta   90.00
_cell.angle_gamma   90.00
#
_symmetry.space_group_name_H-M   'P 1'
#
loop_
_entity.id
_entity.type
_entity.pdbx_description
1 polymer ?
#
loop_
_entity_poly.entity_id
_entity_poly.type
_entity_poly.pdbx_seq_one_letter_code
_entity_poly.pdbx_strand_id
1 'polypeptide(L)'
;MNKLLTGGDGVIKAVIIIKWTRQGNSTVGDILELYRNDRQGVPKLEQRETIFPASTPPPQLVNLRRGELFNNALLPGRNPNDISRLRADGQTNLAKMGLIPA
;
A
#
# COMPACT_ATOMS: atom_id res chain seq x y z
N MET A 1 10.72 10.51 -4.69
CA MET A 1 9.49 10.24 -5.46
C MET A 1 9.69 10.26 -6.97
N ASN A 2 10.18 11.37 -7.54
CA ASN A 2 10.36 11.55 -8.99
C ASN A 2 11.18 10.43 -9.66
N LYS A 3 12.29 9.98 -9.06
CA LYS A 3 13.08 8.87 -9.64
C LYS A 3 12.32 7.55 -9.78
N LEU A 4 11.37 7.26 -8.87
CA LEU A 4 10.58 6.02 -8.92
C LEU A 4 9.36 6.17 -9.83
N LEU A 5 8.53 7.19 -9.59
CA LEU A 5 7.26 7.34 -10.31
C LEU A 5 7.41 7.99 -11.70
N THR A 6 8.36 8.91 -11.87
CA THR A 6 8.65 9.51 -13.19
C THR A 6 9.74 8.72 -13.91
N GLY A 7 10.80 8.33 -13.19
CA GLY A 7 11.92 7.56 -13.76
C GLY A 7 11.62 6.10 -14.05
N GLY A 8 10.54 5.54 -13.51
CA GLY A 8 10.09 4.17 -13.78
C GLY A 8 9.32 3.99 -15.09
N ASP A 9 9.29 5.00 -15.97
CA ASP A 9 8.65 4.98 -17.29
C ASP A 9 7.22 4.39 -17.31
N GLY A 10 6.43 4.75 -16.29
CA GLY A 10 5.07 4.26 -16.13
C GLY A 10 4.94 2.79 -15.71
N VAL A 11 6.02 2.05 -15.48
CA VAL A 11 5.98 0.68 -14.92
C VAL A 11 5.58 0.72 -13.45
N ILE A 12 6.11 1.67 -12.68
CA ILE A 12 5.74 1.89 -11.28
C ILE A 12 4.48 2.76 -11.22
N LYS A 13 3.35 2.18 -10.80
CA LYS A 13 2.04 2.87 -10.75
C LYS A 13 1.77 3.58 -9.42
N ALA A 14 2.34 3.07 -8.34
CA ALA A 14 2.19 3.60 -6.99
C ALA A 14 3.44 3.32 -6.17
N VAL A 15 3.71 4.15 -5.17
CA VAL A 15 4.76 3.89 -4.18
C VAL A 15 4.21 4.10 -2.79
N ILE A 16 4.45 3.12 -1.93
CA ILE A 16 4.12 3.19 -0.51
C ILE A 16 5.41 3.46 0.25
N ILE A 17 5.42 4.50 1.07
CA ILE A 17 6.50 4.79 2.01
C ILE A 17 5.94 4.61 3.41
N ILE A 18 6.60 3.79 4.22
CA ILE A 18 6.31 3.67 5.63
C ILE A 18 7.44 4.34 6.40
N LYS A 19 7.11 5.36 7.18
CA LYS A 19 8.04 6.10 8.02
C LYS A 19 7.85 5.69 9.46
N TRP A 20 8.88 5.05 10.02
CA TRP A 20 8.91 4.68 11.42
C TRP A 20 9.58 5.76 12.25
N THR A 21 8.91 6.26 13.29
CA THR A 21 9.45 7.27 14.19
C THR A 21 9.46 6.75 15.61
N ARG A 22 10.64 6.64 16.21
CA ARG A 22 10.77 6.29 17.63
C ARG A 22 10.24 7.45 18.48
N GLN A 23 9.17 7.23 19.23
CA GLN A 23 8.52 8.22 20.11
C GLN A 23 8.90 8.06 21.59
N GLY A 24 9.57 6.96 21.95
CA GLY A 24 10.07 6.70 23.30
C GLY A 24 10.98 5.47 23.35
N ASN A 25 11.22 4.92 24.54
CA ASN A 25 12.11 3.76 24.68
C ASN A 25 11.57 2.52 23.96
N SER A 26 10.23 2.36 23.89
CA SER A 26 9.57 1.19 23.30
C SER A 26 8.38 1.53 22.38
N THR A 27 8.13 2.81 22.10
CA THR A 27 7.00 3.26 21.28
C THR A 27 7.49 3.75 19.93
N VAL A 28 6.88 3.25 18.86
CA VAL A 28 7.11 3.70 17.49
C VAL A 28 5.78 4.25 16.98
N GLY A 29 5.81 5.48 16.49
CA GLY A 29 4.70 6.08 15.76
C GLY A 29 4.99 6.02 14.27
N ASP A 30 3.96 5.73 13.49
CA ASP A 30 4.15 5.24 12.13
C ASP A 30 3.22 5.90 11.15
N ILE A 31 3.78 6.33 10.03
CA ILE A 31 3.03 6.96 8.95
C ILE A 31 3.21 6.17 7.68
N LEU A 32 2.08 5.79 7.07
CA LEU A 32 2.01 5.31 5.70
C LEU A 32 1.70 6.49 4.78
N GLU A 33 2.47 6.63 3.72
CA GLU A 33 2.22 7.56 2.62
C GLU A 33 2.13 6.79 1.31
N LEU A 34 1.02 6.98 0.58
CA LEU A 34 0.82 6.44 -0.76
C LEU A 34 0.97 7.56 -1.78
N TYR A 35 1.91 7.40 -2.70
CA TYR A 35 2.16 8.31 -3.80
C TYR A 35 1.75 7.71 -5.14
N ARG A 36 1.16 8.53 -6.01
CA ARG A 36 0.85 8.22 -7.41
C ARG A 36 1.16 9.39 -8.32
N ASN A 37 1.30 9.14 -9.62
CA ASN A 37 1.25 10.22 -10.58
C ASN A 37 -0.20 10.70 -10.74
N ASP A 38 -0.39 12.02 -10.80
CA ASP A 38 -1.66 12.58 -11.24
C ASP A 38 -1.86 12.42 -12.77
N ARG A 39 -2.94 13.00 -13.30
CA ARG A 39 -3.25 12.92 -14.74
C ARG A 39 -2.20 13.59 -15.63
N GLN A 40 -1.35 14.44 -15.07
CA GLN A 40 -0.26 15.14 -15.78
C GLN A 40 1.08 14.40 -15.64
N GLY A 41 1.11 13.24 -14.99
CA GLY A 41 2.33 12.48 -14.76
C GLY A 41 3.17 13.00 -13.58
N VAL A 42 2.62 13.90 -12.76
CA VAL A 42 3.35 14.51 -11.64
C VAL A 42 3.15 13.67 -10.37
N PRO A 43 4.22 13.23 -9.69
CA PRO A 43 4.11 12.51 -8.42
C PRO A 43 3.41 13.34 -7.34
N LYS A 44 2.37 12.77 -6.74
CA LYS A 44 1.53 13.39 -5.72
C LYS A 44 1.26 12.42 -4.58
N LEU A 45 1.24 12.94 -3.35
CA LEU A 45 0.75 12.21 -2.17
C LEU A 45 -0.77 12.08 -2.27
N GLU A 46 -1.28 10.85 -2.28
CA GLU A 46 -2.71 10.58 -2.39
C GLU A 46 -3.34 10.19 -1.06
N GLN A 47 -2.64 9.38 -0.26
CA GLN A 47 -3.13 8.94 1.04
C GLN A 47 -2.02 9.05 2.07
N ARG A 48 -2.37 9.51 3.27
CA ARG A 48 -1.49 9.53 4.44
C ARG A 48 -2.26 9.00 5.64
N GLU A 49 -1.69 8.03 6.32
CA GLU A 49 -2.34 7.29 7.40
C GLU A 49 -1.38 7.08 8.56
N THR A 50 -1.90 7.12 9.79
CA THR A 50 -1.16 6.70 10.98
C THR A 50 -1.40 5.21 11.22
N ILE A 51 -0.35 4.38 11.24
CA ILE A 51 -0.48 2.93 11.41
C ILE A 51 -0.71 2.56 12.88
N PHE A 52 -0.07 3.29 13.82
CA PHE A 52 -0.19 3.06 15.26
C PHE A 52 -0.45 4.35 16.07
N PRO A 53 -1.26 4.28 17.13
CA PRO A 53 -2.04 3.11 17.56
C PRO A 53 -3.16 2.78 16.56
N ALA A 54 -3.60 1.52 16.52
CA ALA A 54 -4.63 1.08 15.58
C ALA A 54 -5.88 1.95 15.72
N SER A 55 -6.36 2.52 14.61
CA SER A 55 -7.61 3.26 14.56
C SER A 55 -8.78 2.33 14.92
N THR A 56 -9.70 2.83 15.73
CA THR A 56 -11.00 2.19 15.96
C THR A 56 -11.78 2.11 14.66
N PRO A 57 -12.75 1.18 14.53
CA PRO A 57 -13.46 0.91 13.29
C PRO A 57 -13.99 2.19 12.59
N PRO A 58 -13.91 2.27 11.26
CA PRO A 58 -13.62 1.19 10.31
C PRO A 58 -12.12 0.90 10.10
N PRO A 59 -11.75 -0.31 9.62
CA PRO A 59 -10.36 -0.66 9.36
C PRO A 59 -9.70 0.30 8.38
N GLN A 60 -8.45 0.67 8.64
CA GLN A 60 -7.65 1.48 7.74
C GLN A 60 -7.40 0.72 6.43
N LEU A 61 -7.92 1.24 5.33
CA LEU A 61 -7.75 0.67 3.99
C LEU A 61 -6.70 1.48 3.25
N VAL A 62 -5.63 0.82 2.81
CA VAL A 62 -4.71 1.41 1.84
C VAL A 62 -5.42 1.37 0.49
N ASN A 63 -5.71 2.54 -0.08
CA ASN A 63 -6.41 2.69 -1.34
C ASN A 63 -5.46 2.31 -2.50
N LEU A 64 -5.09 1.04 -2.61
CA LEU A 64 -4.26 0.49 -3.66
C LEU A 64 -5.08 -0.49 -4.51
N ARG A 65 -5.04 -0.30 -5.83
CA ARG A 65 -5.82 -1.11 -6.77
C ARG A 65 -5.01 -2.30 -7.24
N ARG A 66 -5.67 -3.43 -7.45
CA ARG A 66 -5.07 -4.66 -7.98
C ARG A 66 -4.30 -4.41 -9.28
N GLY A 67 -4.83 -3.59 -10.19
CA GLY A 67 -4.17 -3.24 -11.45
C GLY A 67 -2.84 -2.51 -11.27
N GLU A 68 -2.61 -1.87 -10.12
CA GLU A 68 -1.37 -1.14 -9.84
C GLU A 68 -0.29 -2.05 -9.24
N LEU A 69 -0.71 -3.10 -8.55
CA LEU A 69 0.18 -4.14 -8.03
C LEU A 69 0.67 -5.07 -9.13
N PHE A 70 -0.24 -5.51 -9.99
CA PHE A 70 0.05 -6.56 -10.96
C PHE A 70 0.31 -6.00 -12.36
N ASN A 71 -0.16 -4.80 -12.70
CA ASN A 71 -0.01 -4.19 -14.02
C ASN A 71 -0.25 -5.21 -15.16
N ASN A 72 0.76 -5.47 -15.99
CA ASN A 72 0.67 -6.42 -17.10
C ASN A 72 0.61 -7.90 -16.68
N ALA A 73 0.93 -8.21 -15.42
CA ALA A 73 0.79 -9.54 -14.84
C ALA A 73 -0.61 -9.80 -14.25
N LEU A 74 -1.55 -8.87 -14.40
CA LEU A 74 -2.94 -9.08 -13.98
C LEU A 74 -3.57 -10.19 -14.83
N LEU A 75 -3.98 -11.28 -14.16
CA LEU A 75 -4.63 -12.40 -14.83
C LEU A 75 -5.95 -11.99 -15.52
N PRO A 76 -6.25 -12.55 -16.70
CA PRO A 76 -7.53 -12.32 -17.38
C PRO A 76 -8.74 -12.60 -16.46
N GLY A 77 -9.78 -11.78 -16.58
CA GLY A 77 -11.01 -11.90 -15.77
C GLY A 77 -10.91 -11.34 -14.34
N ARG A 78 -9.76 -10.77 -13.93
CA ARG A 78 -9.61 -10.08 -12.64
C ARG A 78 -9.97 -8.60 -12.75
N ASN A 79 -10.76 -8.09 -11.80
CA ASN A 79 -11.12 -6.67 -11.74
C ASN A 79 -9.89 -5.82 -11.33
N PRO A 80 -9.40 -4.91 -12.19
CA PRO A 80 -8.24 -4.07 -11.89
C PRO A 80 -8.52 -3.02 -10.80
N ASN A 81 -9.77 -2.62 -10.61
CA ASN A 81 -10.18 -1.61 -9.62
C ASN A 81 -10.44 -2.19 -8.23
N ASP A 82 -10.38 -3.51 -8.08
CA ASP A 82 -10.52 -4.16 -6.80
C ASP A 82 -9.44 -3.62 -5.85
N ILE A 83 -9.87 -2.97 -4.77
CA ILE A 83 -8.97 -2.43 -3.75
C ILE A 83 -8.46 -3.62 -2.97
N SER A 84 -7.15 -3.76 -2.92
CA SER A 84 -6.55 -4.97 -2.41
C SER A 84 -6.93 -5.16 -0.95
N ARG A 85 -7.63 -6.25 -0.63
CA ARG A 85 -7.78 -6.75 0.74
C ARG A 85 -6.46 -7.40 1.18
N LEU A 86 -5.33 -6.69 1.03
CA LEU A 86 -3.97 -7.20 1.27
C LEU A 86 -3.85 -7.91 2.61
N ARG A 87 -4.60 -7.45 3.61
CA ARG A 87 -4.66 -8.10 4.93
C ARG A 87 -5.35 -9.47 4.86
N ALA A 88 -6.50 -9.61 4.21
CA ALA A 88 -7.21 -10.89 4.06
C ALA A 88 -6.45 -11.87 3.14
N ASP A 89 -5.87 -11.35 2.05
CA ASP A 89 -5.05 -12.14 1.13
C ASP A 89 -3.74 -12.57 1.80
N GLY A 90 -3.12 -11.67 2.58
CA GLY A 90 -1.95 -11.95 3.42
C GLY A 90 -2.26 -12.98 4.50
N GLN A 91 -3.39 -12.85 5.21
CA GLN A 91 -3.87 -13.85 6.17
C GLN A 91 -4.05 -15.22 5.52
N THR A 92 -4.67 -15.27 4.34
CA THR A 92 -4.89 -16.52 3.60
C THR A 92 -3.56 -17.16 3.18
N ASN A 93 -2.59 -16.37 2.71
CA ASN A 93 -1.28 -16.87 2.31
C ASN A 93 -0.42 -17.31 3.50
N LEU A 94 -0.46 -16.56 4.61
CA LEU A 94 0.21 -16.95 5.86
C LEU A 94 -0.39 -18.24 6.43
N ALA A 95 -1.72 -18.40 6.41
CA ALA A 95 -2.38 -19.63 6.81
C ALA A 95 -1.97 -20.84 5.95
N LYS A 96 -1.82 -20.67 4.63
CA LYS A 96 -1.28 -21.70 3.73
C LYS A 96 0.16 -22.10 4.06
N MET A 97 0.91 -21.22 4.75
CA MET A 97 2.27 -21.47 5.23
C MET A 97 2.31 -21.97 6.69
N GLY A 98 1.16 -22.17 7.35
CA GLY A 98 1.09 -22.55 8.76
C GLY A 98 1.39 -21.41 9.74
N LEU A 99 1.34 -20.16 9.30
CA LEU A 99 1.66 -18.97 10.09
C LEU A 99 0.39 -18.22 10.50
N ILE A 100 0.35 -17.71 11.73
CA ILE A 100 -0.77 -16.91 12.27
C ILE A 100 -0.30 -15.45 12.43
N PRO A 101 -0.86 -14.48 11.67
CA PRO A 101 -0.58 -13.06 11.88
C PRO A 101 -1.24 -12.54 13.17
N ALA A 102 -0.54 -11.68 13.89
CA ALA A 102 -0.98 -11.02 15.12
C ALA A 102 -2.04 -9.93 14.90
#